data_AF-A0A5A9E5L9-F1
#
_entry.id   AF-A0A5A9E5L9-F1
#
_cell.length_a   1.000
_cell.length_b   1.000
_cell.length_c   1.000
_cell.angle_alpha   90.00
_cell.angle_beta   90.00
_cell.angle_gamma   90.00
#
_symmetry.space_group_name_H-M   'P 1'
#
loop_
_entity.id
_entity.type
_entity.pdbx_description
1 polymer ?
#
loop_
_entity_poly.entity_id
_entity_poly.type
_entity_poly.pdbx_seq_one_letter_code
_entity_poly.pdbx_strand_id
1 'polypeptide(L)' 'MSSKPHRREEAEPLNGSMASNMEEVIKLGKQMEKLRSSGELKIHNRVSDPAQYEEEA' A
#
# COMPACT_ATOMS: atom_id res chain seq x y z
N MET A 1 29.61 19.18 -20.55
CA MET A 1 28.14 19.17 -20.68
C MET A 1 27.59 18.65 -19.38
N SER A 2 26.92 19.51 -18.59
CA SER A 2 26.51 19.19 -17.21
C SER A 2 25.19 18.44 -17.21
N SER A 3 25.20 17.20 -16.71
CA SER A 3 24.01 16.42 -16.38
C SER A 3 23.22 17.14 -15.28
N LYS A 4 22.00 17.60 -15.61
CA LYS A 4 21.07 18.10 -14.58
C LYS A 4 20.55 16.88 -13.81
N PRO A 5 20.59 16.86 -12.47
CA PRO A 5 19.98 15.80 -11.70
C PRO A 5 18.47 15.81 -11.97
N HIS A 6 17.91 14.63 -12.26
CA HIS A 6 16.48 14.42 -12.39
C HIS A 6 15.88 14.67 -11.00
N ARG A 7 15.43 15.91 -10.75
CA ARG A 7 14.63 16.25 -9.59
C ARG A 7 13.39 15.38 -9.71
N ARG A 8 13.31 14.32 -8.90
CA ARG A 8 12.06 13.60 -8.70
C ARG A 8 11.13 14.63 -8.11
N GLU A 9 10.20 15.12 -8.91
CA GLU A 9 9.04 15.84 -8.39
C GLU A 9 8.39 14.85 -7.43
N GLU A 10 8.56 15.07 -6.13
CA GLU A 10 7.81 14.36 -5.11
C GLU A 10 6.37 14.80 -5.32
N ALA A 11 5.64 14.04 -6.14
CA ALA A 11 4.22 14.22 -6.35
C ALA A 11 3.60 14.20 -4.96
N GLU A 12 3.08 15.34 -4.52
CA GLU A 12 2.43 15.43 -3.23
C GLU A 12 1.41 14.30 -3.14
N PRO A 13 1.44 13.49 -2.06
CA PRO A 13 0.52 12.38 -1.94
C PRO A 13 -0.89 12.97 -1.97
N LEU A 14 -1.64 12.70 -3.04
CA LEU A 14 -3.05 13.08 -3.12
C LEU A 14 -3.75 12.45 -1.91
N ASN A 15 -4.07 13.28 -0.93
CA ASN A 15 -4.57 12.83 0.36
C ASN A 15 -5.83 11.97 0.20
N GLY A 16 -5.77 10.76 0.76
CA GLY A 16 -6.72 10.24 1.73
C GLY A 16 -8.13 9.83 1.30
N SER A 17 -8.57 10.08 0.06
CA SER A 17 -9.85 9.53 -0.40
C SER A 17 -9.65 8.07 -0.81
N MET A 18 -10.43 7.16 -0.22
CA MET A 18 -10.62 5.81 -0.75
C MET A 18 -10.77 5.88 -2.29
N ALA A 19 -10.10 4.97 -3.00
CA ALA A 19 -10.05 4.81 -4.46
C ALA A 19 -10.79 5.91 -5.28
N SER A 20 -10.02 6.73 -6.00
CA SER A 20 -10.47 7.94 -6.69
C SER A 20 -11.52 7.72 -7.78
N ASN A 21 -11.73 6.47 -8.22
CA ASN A 21 -12.69 6.08 -9.24
C ASN A 21 -13.05 4.57 -9.14
N MET A 22 -14.09 4.16 -9.88
CA MET A 22 -14.57 2.78 -9.90
C MET A 22 -13.51 1.79 -10.41
N GLU A 23 -12.65 2.19 -11.35
CA GLU A 23 -11.59 1.32 -11.87
C GLU A 23 -10.58 0.98 -10.77
N GLU A 24 -10.23 1.96 -9.95
CA GLU A 24 -9.36 1.78 -8.77
C GLU A 24 -10.01 0.92 -7.70
N VAL A 25 -11.33 1.08 -7.45
CA VAL A 25 -12.07 0.19 -6.53
C VAL A 25 -11.99 -1.26 -6.98
N ILE A 26 -12.18 -1.52 -8.28
CA ILE A 26 -12.11 -2.88 -8.84
C ILE A 26 -10.69 -3.45 -8.70
N LYS A 27 -9.66 -2.65 -9.01
CA LYS A 27 -8.26 -3.07 -8.86
C LYS A 27 -7.93 -3.39 -7.41
N LEU A 28 -8.37 -2.54 -6.48
CA LEU A 28 -8.18 -2.76 -5.04
C LEU A 28 -8.89 -4.03 -4.58
N GLY A 29 -10.14 -4.26 -5.00
CA GLY A 29 -10.86 -5.50 -4.67
C GLY A 29 -10.12 -6.76 -5.12
N LYS A 30 -9.55 -6.75 -6.33
CA LYS A 30 -8.71 -7.87 -6.84
C LYS A 30 -7.43 -8.07 -6.04
N GLN A 31 -6.83 -6.99 -5.54
CA GLN A 31 -5.64 -7.10 -4.67
C GLN A 31 -6.02 -7.67 -3.30
N MET A 32 -7.18 -7.28 -2.77
CA MET A 32 -7.70 -7.77 -1.49
C MET A 32 -8.17 -9.23 -1.54
N GLU A 33 -8.60 -9.75 -2.69
CA GLU A 33 -9.07 -11.14 -2.85
C GLU A 33 -8.05 -12.18 -2.36
N LYS A 34 -6.75 -11.87 -2.46
CA LYS A 34 -5.66 -12.77 -2.04
C LYS A 34 -5.12 -12.45 -0.65
N LEU A 35 -5.59 -11.38 -0.01
CA LEU A 35 -5.20 -11.03 1.35
C LEU A 35 -5.98 -11.88 2.34
N ARG A 36 -5.25 -12.64 3.15
CA ARG A 36 -5.85 -13.44 4.22
C ARG A 36 -6.19 -12.56 5.41
N SER A 37 -7.34 -12.83 6.01
CA SER A 37 -7.69 -12.33 7.33
C SER A 37 -6.79 -12.95 8.42
N SER A 38 -6.77 -12.32 9.59
CA SER A 38 -6.05 -12.84 10.76
C SER A 38 -6.54 -14.24 11.19
N GLY A 39 -7.82 -14.54 10.99
CA GLY A 39 -8.39 -15.87 11.24
C GLY A 39 -7.83 -16.92 10.28
N GLU A 40 -7.78 -16.60 8.98
CA GLU A 40 -7.23 -17.50 7.96
C GLU A 40 -5.72 -17.72 8.13
N LEU A 41 -4.97 -16.71 8.57
CA LEU A 41 -3.55 -16.87 8.89
C LEU A 41 -3.36 -17.89 10.03
N LYS A 42 -4.17 -17.82 11.10
CA LYS A 42 -4.12 -18.77 12.22
C LYS A 42 -4.40 -20.21 11.78
N ILE A 43 -5.41 -20.42 10.92
CA ILE A 43 -5.73 -21.76 10.38
C ILE A 43 -4.53 -22.37 9.65
N HIS A 44 -3.74 -21.54 8.98
CA HIS A 44 -2.55 -21.98 8.24
C HIS A 44 -1.24 -21.90 9.02
N ASN A 45 -1.28 -21.71 10.35
CA ASN A 45 -0.10 -21.52 11.21
C ASN A 45 0.84 -20.40 10.72
N ARG A 46 0.25 -19.31 10.19
CA ARG A 46 0.94 -18.09 9.77
C ARG A 46 0.61 -16.93 10.71
N VAL A 47 1.50 -15.95 10.77
CA VAL A 47 1.30 -14.70 11.51
C VAL A 47 1.30 -13.54 10.53
N SER A 48 0.68 -12.42 10.91
CA SER A 48 0.74 -11.19 10.13
C SER A 48 2.18 -10.68 10.08
N ASP A 49 2.51 -10.00 8.98
CA ASP A 49 3.79 -9.31 8.87
C ASP A 49 3.87 -8.18 9.92
N PRO A 50 5.06 -7.91 10.49
CA PRO A 50 5.27 -6.80 11.41
C PRO A 50 4.83 -5.46 10.78
N ALA A 51 4.28 -4.56 11.60
CA ALA A 51 4.01 -3.21 11.14
C ALA A 51 5.31 -2.53 10.71
N GLN A 52 5.32 -1.93 9.52
CA GLN A 52 6.52 -1.34 8.91
C GLN A 52 6.81 0.09 9.39
N TYR A 53 5.99 0.64 10.29
CA TYR A 53 6.15 2.01 10.80
C TYR A 53 6.82 1.96 12.16
N GLU A 54 7.91 2.72 12.31
CA GLU A 54 8.45 3.05 13.63
C GLU A 54 7.51 4.06 14.29
N GLU A 55 7.22 3.89 15.59
CA GLU A 55 6.60 4.96 16.38
C GLU A 55 7.50 6.20 16.28
N GLU A 56 6.93 7.34 15.85
CA GLU A 56 7.62 8.63 15.94
C GLU A 56 8.05 8.85 17.40
N ALA A 57 9.36 8.94 17.62
CA ALA A 57 9.97 9.17 18.93
C ALA A 57 9.91 10.65 19.35
#